data_AF-A0A1Q6Q202-F1
#
_entry.id   AF-A0A1Q6Q202-F1
#
_cell.length_a   1.000
_cell.length_b   1.000
_cell.length_c   1.000
_cell.angle_alpha   90.00
_cell.angle_beta   90.00
_cell.angle_gamma   90.00
#
_symmetry.space_group_name_H-M   'P 1'
#
loop_
_entity.id
_entity.type
_entity.pdbx_description
1 polymer ?
#
loop_
_entity_poly.entity_id
_entity_poly.type
_entity_poly.pdbx_seq_one_letter_code
_entity_poly.pdbx_strand_id
1 'polypeptide(L)'
;MRTSAGVYMPVNISALNIPPWSTQVNKILFRHLDAMEGKSDEALQSYIERKIRPYLPKISNKQILDAYRVLCTEQNKPHPASLRELYEEEYRALCEETEDENADFSPRRISPPKKYHMLLDSVTAVDCLTEIVTMVGFTRLQGWDGDMNSPCLAPIFSRKQQQWLPAIDMHGEGIFIRLNEERVSDWEKQNQHIYQLMMERIQENKIHCENASPRYVLLHTFSHLLIRSLAKMCGYQSASLKERIYSTYPSGENMAGILIYTASSDVEGSLGGLVAQAKSEHLEKIIDDLLDEAEWCSGDPLCMTSTGINGQGLYGLNYTACHQCTLLPETSCAMRNLLLDRAALIGRTEDGTVGFFIL
;
A
#
# COMPACT_ATOMS: atom_id res chain seq x y z
N MET A 1 -3.48 -37.20 11.55
CA MET A 1 -2.21 -36.54 11.19
C MET A 1 -2.24 -35.14 11.77
N ARG A 2 -1.50 -34.88 12.86
CA ARG A 2 -1.19 -33.50 13.29
C ARG A 2 -0.04 -33.05 12.41
N THR A 3 -0.33 -32.45 11.27
CA THR A 3 0.71 -31.91 10.40
C THR A 3 1.41 -30.77 11.14
N SER A 4 2.74 -30.84 11.17
CA SER A 4 3.69 -29.83 11.62
C SER A 4 3.69 -28.57 10.73
N ALA A 5 2.54 -28.19 10.17
CA ALA A 5 2.41 -27.14 9.16
C ALA A 5 2.50 -25.71 9.72
N GLY A 6 2.72 -25.53 11.03
CA GLY A 6 2.78 -24.23 11.69
C GLY A 6 4.07 -23.96 12.46
N VAL A 7 5.19 -24.62 12.10
CA VAL A 7 6.46 -24.43 12.83
C VAL A 7 7.21 -23.18 12.35
N TYR A 8 7.03 -22.77 11.09
CA TYR A 8 7.72 -21.61 10.53
C TYR A 8 6.76 -20.82 9.65
N MET A 9 6.61 -19.52 9.93
CA MET A 9 5.80 -18.55 9.18
C MET A 9 6.75 -17.66 8.38
N PRO A 10 6.59 -17.52 7.06
CA PRO A 10 7.45 -16.66 6.27
C PRO A 10 7.26 -15.19 6.68
N VAL A 11 8.35 -14.45 6.70
CA VAL A 11 8.35 -13.00 6.86
C VAL A 11 8.65 -12.40 5.49
N ASN A 12 7.67 -11.69 4.95
CA ASN A 12 7.77 -11.08 3.63
C ASN A 12 7.81 -9.56 3.78
N ILE A 13 8.62 -8.92 2.93
CA ILE A 13 8.61 -7.48 2.71
C ILE A 13 8.27 -7.28 1.23
N SER A 14 7.45 -6.29 0.90
CA SER A 14 7.13 -5.99 -0.48
C SER A 14 7.25 -4.52 -0.80
N ALA A 15 7.60 -4.24 -2.06
CA ALA A 15 7.76 -2.90 -2.59
C ALA A 15 7.11 -2.80 -3.97
N LEU A 16 6.57 -1.63 -4.31
CA LEU A 16 6.13 -1.35 -5.67
C LEU A 16 7.35 -1.03 -6.55
N ASN A 17 7.37 -1.58 -7.76
CA ASN A 17 8.33 -1.19 -8.78
C ASN A 17 7.91 0.16 -9.35
N ILE A 18 8.52 1.25 -8.89
CA ILE A 18 8.18 2.63 -9.27
C ILE A 18 9.18 3.23 -10.27
N PRO A 19 8.85 4.34 -10.95
CA PRO A 19 9.81 5.05 -11.78
C PRO A 19 11.02 5.53 -10.97
N PRO A 20 12.22 5.61 -11.57
CA PRO A 20 12.50 5.36 -12.99
C PRO A 20 12.63 3.87 -13.37
N TRP A 21 12.75 2.95 -12.42
CA TRP A 21 13.02 1.53 -12.67
C TRP A 21 11.89 0.80 -13.42
N SER A 22 10.65 1.24 -13.22
CA SER A 22 9.47 0.63 -13.85
C SER A 22 9.25 1.00 -15.32
N THR A 23 9.93 2.04 -15.84
CA THR A 23 9.71 2.54 -17.21
C THR A 23 10.24 1.58 -18.28
N GLN A 24 9.58 1.54 -19.43
CA GLN A 24 9.98 0.66 -20.54
C GLN A 24 11.42 0.95 -21.01
N VAL A 25 11.79 2.23 -21.07
CA VAL A 25 13.11 2.69 -21.47
C VAL A 25 14.17 2.11 -20.55
N ASN A 26 13.94 2.22 -19.25
CA ASN A 26 14.94 1.87 -18.27
C ASN A 26 15.11 0.36 -18.15
N LYS A 27 14.05 -0.43 -18.28
CA LYS A 27 14.18 -1.90 -18.38
C LYS A 27 15.11 -2.35 -19.50
N ILE A 28 15.04 -1.69 -20.66
CA ILE A 28 15.92 -1.98 -21.79
C ILE A 28 17.34 -1.50 -21.48
N LEU A 29 17.48 -0.26 -20.98
CA LEU A 29 18.79 0.28 -20.59
C LEU A 29 19.49 -0.59 -19.53
N PHE A 30 18.75 -1.16 -18.57
CA PHE A 30 19.30 -2.04 -17.54
C PHE A 30 20.04 -3.25 -18.12
N ARG A 31 19.54 -3.84 -19.22
CA ARG A 31 20.19 -4.96 -19.91
C ARG A 31 21.47 -4.56 -20.65
N HIS A 32 21.68 -3.26 -20.83
CA HIS A 32 22.78 -2.68 -21.59
C HIS A 32 23.73 -1.82 -20.73
N LEU A 33 23.48 -1.68 -19.42
CA LEU A 33 24.24 -0.81 -18.50
C LEU A 33 25.74 -1.09 -18.56
N ASP A 34 26.16 -2.34 -18.31
CA ASP A 34 27.57 -2.75 -18.34
C ASP A 34 28.25 -2.46 -19.69
N ALA A 35 27.48 -2.58 -20.79
CA ALA A 35 27.98 -2.32 -22.12
C ALA A 35 28.04 -0.82 -22.45
N MET A 36 27.34 0.03 -21.70
CA MET A 36 27.31 1.48 -21.88
C MET A 36 28.29 2.21 -20.94
N GLU A 37 28.64 1.59 -19.82
CA GLU A 37 29.52 2.16 -18.80
C GLU A 37 30.88 2.60 -19.37
N GLY A 38 31.36 3.77 -18.95
CA GLY A 38 32.68 4.31 -19.31
C GLY A 38 32.85 4.78 -20.76
N LYS A 39 31.78 4.80 -21.57
CA LYS A 39 31.81 5.31 -22.95
C LYS A 39 31.73 6.84 -23.01
N SER A 40 32.35 7.44 -24.04
CA SER A 40 32.13 8.86 -24.37
C SER A 40 30.71 9.10 -24.91
N ASP A 41 30.25 10.35 -24.87
CA ASP A 41 28.92 10.73 -25.36
C ASP A 41 28.70 10.33 -26.83
N GLU A 42 29.71 10.42 -27.70
CA GLU A 42 29.63 9.99 -29.10
C GLU A 42 29.49 8.47 -29.23
N ALA A 43 30.24 7.72 -28.41
CA ALA A 43 30.18 6.26 -28.39
C ALA A 43 28.84 5.76 -27.80
N LEU A 44 28.28 6.46 -26.82
CA LEU A 44 26.95 6.22 -26.27
C LEU A 44 25.88 6.45 -27.33
N GLN A 45 25.90 7.58 -28.04
CA GLN A 45 24.94 7.86 -29.11
C GLN A 45 24.98 6.79 -30.22
N SER A 46 26.18 6.40 -30.65
CA SER A 46 26.36 5.33 -31.65
C SER A 46 25.82 3.98 -31.15
N TYR A 47 26.01 3.67 -29.87
CA TYR A 47 25.48 2.44 -29.28
C TYR A 47 23.96 2.47 -29.17
N ILE A 48 23.38 3.58 -28.71
CA ILE A 48 21.92 3.78 -28.61
C ILE A 48 21.29 3.58 -29.99
N GLU A 49 21.80 4.25 -31.01
CA GLU A 49 21.28 4.17 -32.39
C GLU A 49 21.29 2.74 -32.94
N ARG A 50 22.38 1.99 -32.70
CA ARG A 50 22.56 0.65 -33.31
C ARG A 50 21.93 -0.49 -32.50
N LYS A 51 21.84 -0.37 -31.18
CA LYS A 51 21.50 -1.49 -30.29
C LYS A 51 20.22 -1.26 -29.48
N ILE A 52 19.87 -0.02 -29.16
CA ILE A 52 18.74 0.29 -28.25
C ILE A 52 17.53 0.78 -29.03
N ARG A 53 17.75 1.70 -29.99
CA ARG A 53 16.70 2.27 -30.85
C ARG A 53 15.83 1.22 -31.56
N PRO A 54 16.34 0.05 -32.01
CA PRO A 54 15.48 -1.00 -32.58
C PRO A 54 14.38 -1.49 -31.64
N TYR A 55 14.59 -1.43 -30.32
CA TYR A 55 13.60 -1.81 -29.31
C TYR A 55 12.69 -0.64 -28.90
N LEU A 56 13.10 0.61 -29.15
CA LEU A 56 12.39 1.83 -28.77
C LEU A 56 12.23 2.79 -29.97
N PRO A 57 11.53 2.38 -31.05
CA PRO A 57 11.50 3.15 -32.30
C PRO A 57 10.78 4.50 -32.18
N LYS A 58 9.91 4.66 -31.18
CA LYS A 58 9.11 5.88 -30.94
C LYS A 58 9.82 6.93 -30.07
N ILE A 59 10.95 6.59 -29.45
CA ILE A 59 11.63 7.45 -28.47
C ILE A 59 12.89 8.03 -29.11
N SER A 60 13.12 9.32 -28.91
CA SER A 60 14.31 9.98 -29.47
C SER A 60 15.59 9.55 -28.72
N ASN A 61 16.72 9.53 -29.43
CA ASN A 61 18.02 9.22 -28.81
C ASN A 61 18.36 10.16 -27.66
N LYS A 62 17.91 11.43 -27.72
CA LYS A 62 18.09 12.39 -26.65
C LYS A 62 17.35 11.94 -25.38
N GLN A 63 16.08 11.56 -25.51
CA GLN A 63 15.30 11.04 -24.38
C GLN A 63 15.91 9.76 -23.80
N ILE A 64 16.42 8.84 -24.64
CA ILE A 64 17.11 7.62 -24.17
C ILE A 64 18.39 7.98 -23.41
N LEU A 65 19.17 8.94 -23.90
CA LEU A 65 20.40 9.38 -23.23
C LEU A 65 20.10 10.11 -21.91
N ASP A 66 19.07 10.94 -21.87
CA ASP A 66 18.61 11.63 -20.66
C ASP A 66 18.13 10.60 -19.63
N ALA A 67 17.35 9.59 -20.05
CA ALA A 67 16.94 8.47 -19.21
C ALA A 67 18.13 7.65 -18.68
N TYR A 68 19.14 7.39 -19.51
CA TYR A 68 20.39 6.73 -19.08
C TYR A 68 21.13 7.55 -18.01
N ARG A 69 21.22 8.88 -18.18
CA ARG A 69 21.86 9.77 -17.19
C ARG A 69 21.11 9.79 -15.86
N VAL A 70 19.77 9.84 -15.91
CA VAL A 70 18.93 9.72 -14.70
C VAL A 70 19.19 8.37 -14.03
N LEU A 71 19.16 7.26 -14.77
CA LEU A 71 19.45 5.93 -14.23
C LEU A 71 20.82 5.82 -13.56
N CYS A 72 21.88 6.31 -14.19
CA CYS A 72 23.21 6.31 -13.59
C CYS A 72 23.27 7.16 -12.31
N THR A 73 22.48 8.24 -12.26
CA THR A 73 22.41 9.08 -11.06
C THR A 73 21.66 8.35 -9.93
N GLU A 74 20.51 7.75 -10.23
CA GLU A 74 19.72 6.98 -9.26
C GLU A 74 20.46 5.73 -8.75
N GLN A 75 21.21 5.02 -9.60
CA GLN A 75 22.04 3.89 -9.18
C GLN A 75 23.10 4.26 -8.13
N ASN A 76 23.57 5.50 -8.16
CA ASN A 76 24.56 6.00 -7.22
C ASN A 76 23.94 6.61 -5.96
N LYS A 77 22.62 6.79 -5.92
CA LYS A 77 21.94 7.24 -4.70
C LYS A 77 21.88 6.10 -3.69
N PRO A 78 21.92 6.43 -2.38
CA PRO A 78 21.62 5.44 -1.36
C PRO A 78 20.20 4.92 -1.56
N HIS A 79 20.03 3.60 -1.58
CA HIS A 79 18.72 2.97 -1.56
C HIS A 79 17.99 3.23 -0.23
N PRO A 80 16.65 3.16 -0.21
CA PRO A 80 15.87 3.30 1.02
C PRO A 80 16.42 2.44 2.15
N ALA A 81 16.75 3.08 3.27
CA ALA A 81 17.35 2.41 4.42
C ALA A 81 16.28 1.85 5.39
N SER A 82 15.01 2.19 5.18
CA SER A 82 13.90 1.83 6.06
C SER A 82 12.60 1.63 5.28
N LEU A 83 11.64 0.92 5.88
CA LEU A 83 10.28 0.77 5.33
C LEU A 83 9.57 2.12 5.17
N ARG A 84 9.83 3.07 6.08
CA ARG A 84 9.34 4.44 5.98
C ARG A 84 9.75 5.07 4.65
N GLU A 85 11.05 5.14 4.36
CA GLU A 85 11.55 5.77 3.12
C GLU A 85 10.99 5.10 1.87
N LEU A 86 10.85 3.77 1.90
CA LEU A 86 10.24 3.00 0.82
C LEU A 86 8.77 3.42 0.59
N TYR A 87 7.97 3.55 1.65
CA TYR A 87 6.56 3.91 1.54
C TYR A 87 6.38 5.38 1.14
N GLU A 88 7.28 6.28 1.57
CA GLU A 88 7.30 7.68 1.13
C GLU A 88 7.63 7.79 -0.36
N GLU A 89 8.61 7.04 -0.87
CA GLU A 89 8.91 7.01 -2.30
C GLU A 89 7.74 6.47 -3.13
N GLU A 90 7.10 5.39 -2.68
CA GLU A 90 5.88 4.86 -3.31
C GLU A 90 4.75 5.89 -3.32
N TYR A 91 4.52 6.55 -2.18
CA TYR A 91 3.47 7.55 -2.05
C TYR A 91 3.70 8.70 -3.03
N ARG A 92 4.92 9.23 -3.14
CA ARG A 92 5.27 10.26 -4.12
C ARG A 92 5.02 9.79 -5.55
N ALA A 93 5.47 8.58 -5.89
CA ALA A 93 5.27 8.02 -7.24
C ALA A 93 3.78 7.88 -7.60
N LEU A 94 2.94 7.47 -6.64
CA LEU A 94 1.47 7.38 -6.82
C LEU A 94 0.79 8.75 -6.96
N CYS A 95 1.44 9.81 -6.49
CA CYS A 95 0.97 11.18 -6.62
C CYS A 95 1.33 11.82 -7.97
N GLU A 96 2.27 11.25 -8.70
CA GLU A 96 2.69 11.72 -10.03
C GLU A 96 1.85 11.06 -11.14
N GLU A 97 1.82 11.68 -12.33
CA GLU A 97 1.25 11.08 -13.54
C GLU A 97 2.37 10.60 -14.45
N THR A 98 2.20 9.43 -15.06
CA THR A 98 3.13 8.91 -16.06
C THR A 98 2.41 8.57 -17.35
N GLU A 99 3.00 8.93 -18.49
CA GLU A 99 2.46 8.67 -19.84
C GLU A 99 3.12 7.44 -20.50
N ASP A 100 3.66 6.49 -19.72
CA ASP A 100 4.28 5.26 -20.25
C ASP A 100 3.30 4.08 -20.19
N GLU A 101 2.54 3.89 -21.27
CA GLU A 101 1.58 2.77 -21.42
C GLU A 101 2.25 1.38 -21.35
N ASN A 102 3.58 1.29 -21.53
CA ASN A 102 4.34 0.03 -21.47
C ASN A 102 5.16 -0.12 -20.18
N ALA A 103 5.00 0.79 -19.22
CA ALA A 103 5.64 0.68 -17.92
C ALA A 103 4.97 -0.39 -17.05
N ASP A 104 5.73 -0.89 -16.08
CA ASP A 104 5.20 -1.70 -14.97
C ASP A 104 4.52 -0.86 -13.89
N PHE A 105 4.34 0.42 -14.14
CA PHE A 105 3.74 1.37 -13.21
C PHE A 105 3.11 2.53 -13.99
N SER A 106 1.78 2.55 -14.04
CA SER A 106 1.01 3.53 -14.83
C SER A 106 -0.10 4.18 -13.99
N PRO A 107 0.23 5.20 -13.18
CA PRO A 107 -0.74 6.05 -12.50
C PRO A 107 -1.36 7.08 -13.44
N ARG A 108 -2.69 7.18 -13.38
CA ARG A 108 -3.50 8.14 -14.14
C ARG A 108 -4.51 8.82 -13.21
N ARG A 109 -4.49 10.15 -13.11
CA ARG A 109 -5.41 10.84 -12.19
C ARG A 109 -6.84 10.79 -12.70
N ILE A 110 -7.75 10.64 -11.74
CA ILE A 110 -9.18 10.72 -11.94
C ILE A 110 -9.71 11.85 -11.05
N SER A 111 -10.71 12.58 -11.55
CA SER A 111 -11.40 13.57 -10.73
C SER A 111 -12.07 12.89 -9.53
N PRO A 112 -11.86 13.36 -8.29
CA PRO A 112 -12.56 12.84 -7.12
C PRO A 112 -14.09 12.88 -7.29
N PRO A 113 -14.84 11.97 -6.62
CA PRO A 113 -16.29 12.06 -6.48
C PRO A 113 -16.75 13.46 -6.05
N LYS A 114 -17.80 13.98 -6.68
CA LYS A 114 -18.29 15.34 -6.39
C LYS A 114 -18.79 15.47 -4.96
N LYS A 115 -19.48 14.44 -4.44
CA LYS A 115 -19.97 14.41 -3.06
C LYS A 115 -18.84 14.50 -2.04
N TYR A 116 -17.68 13.91 -2.36
CA TYR A 116 -16.55 13.75 -1.43
C TYR A 116 -15.35 14.65 -1.75
N HIS A 117 -15.49 15.62 -2.67
CA HIS A 117 -14.36 16.46 -3.12
C HIS A 117 -13.68 17.29 -2.01
N MET A 118 -14.38 17.56 -0.89
CA MET A 118 -13.79 18.24 0.27
C MET A 118 -13.00 17.29 1.19
N LEU A 119 -13.26 15.98 1.11
CA LEU A 119 -12.66 14.96 1.96
C LEU A 119 -11.57 14.16 1.23
N LEU A 120 -11.69 14.01 -0.09
CA LEU A 120 -10.74 13.34 -0.96
C LEU A 120 -9.98 14.36 -1.79
N ASP A 121 -8.66 14.38 -1.66
CA ASP A 121 -7.79 15.30 -2.38
C ASP A 121 -7.53 14.83 -3.82
N SER A 122 -7.23 13.53 -4.01
CA SER A 122 -7.05 12.96 -5.34
C SER A 122 -7.36 11.48 -5.39
N VAL A 123 -7.77 11.02 -6.57
CA VAL A 123 -7.94 9.60 -6.90
C VAL A 123 -7.04 9.29 -8.09
N THR A 124 -6.26 8.23 -8.01
CA THR A 124 -5.38 7.76 -9.08
C THR A 124 -5.76 6.33 -9.44
N ALA A 125 -6.12 6.13 -10.70
CA ALA A 125 -6.23 4.81 -11.30
C ALA A 125 -4.82 4.32 -11.62
N VAL A 126 -4.41 3.17 -11.10
CA VAL A 126 -3.13 2.56 -11.40
C VAL A 126 -3.39 1.41 -12.36
N ASP A 127 -3.32 1.71 -13.67
CA ASP A 127 -3.69 0.80 -14.76
C ASP A 127 -2.79 -0.45 -14.78
N CYS A 128 -1.52 -0.29 -14.37
CA CYS A 128 -0.54 -1.35 -14.23
C CYS A 128 0.35 -1.05 -13.02
N LEU A 129 0.59 -2.04 -12.16
CA LEU A 129 1.61 -2.02 -11.12
C LEU A 129 2.29 -3.39 -10.99
N THR A 130 3.55 -3.36 -10.61
CA THR A 130 4.30 -4.56 -10.20
C THR A 130 4.70 -4.43 -8.74
N GLU A 131 4.26 -5.36 -7.90
CA GLU A 131 4.73 -5.56 -6.53
C GLU A 131 5.84 -6.62 -6.51
N ILE A 132 7.01 -6.25 -6.01
CA ILE A 132 8.11 -7.17 -5.74
C ILE A 132 7.97 -7.65 -4.30
N VAL A 133 7.76 -8.94 -4.10
CA VAL A 133 7.66 -9.55 -2.76
C VAL A 133 8.92 -10.37 -2.50
N THR A 134 9.63 -10.04 -1.42
CA THR A 134 10.83 -10.76 -1.00
C THR A 134 10.63 -11.43 0.36
N MET A 135 11.18 -12.63 0.51
CA MET A 135 11.16 -13.35 1.79
C MET A 135 12.46 -13.06 2.55
N VAL A 136 12.36 -12.45 3.72
CA VAL A 136 13.52 -12.09 4.54
C VAL A 136 13.91 -13.15 5.57
N GLY A 137 12.97 -14.02 5.94
CA GLY A 137 13.20 -15.04 6.94
C GLY A 137 11.94 -15.79 7.35
N PHE A 138 12.04 -16.49 8.47
CA PHE A 138 10.91 -17.20 9.07
C PHE A 138 10.79 -16.86 10.54
N THR A 139 9.56 -16.76 11.03
CA THR A 139 9.23 -16.65 12.45
C THR A 139 8.53 -17.92 12.92
N ARG A 140 8.30 -18.04 14.23
CA ARG A 140 7.62 -19.20 14.81
C ARG A 140 6.50 -18.78 15.76
N LEU A 141 6.72 -18.85 17.07
CA LEU A 141 5.68 -18.56 18.07
C LEU A 141 5.44 -17.06 18.23
N GLN A 142 6.50 -16.28 18.08
CA GLN A 142 6.46 -14.83 18.10
C GLN A 142 6.62 -14.33 16.67
N GLY A 143 5.73 -13.43 16.24
CA GLY A 143 5.83 -12.77 14.95
C GLY A 143 7.05 -11.86 14.89
N TRP A 144 7.37 -11.42 13.68
CA TRP A 144 8.46 -10.48 13.46
C TRP A 144 8.15 -9.12 14.12
N ASP A 145 9.16 -8.53 14.74
CA ASP A 145 9.11 -7.23 15.42
C ASP A 145 9.57 -6.07 14.51
N GLY A 146 9.79 -6.36 13.21
CA GLY A 146 10.26 -5.39 12.21
C GLY A 146 11.76 -5.14 12.19
N ASP A 147 12.54 -5.72 13.12
CA ASP A 147 13.99 -5.62 13.11
C ASP A 147 14.60 -6.79 12.32
N MET A 148 15.40 -6.48 11.30
CA MET A 148 16.14 -7.49 10.55
C MET A 148 17.16 -8.27 11.39
N ASN A 149 17.54 -7.77 12.56
CA ASN A 149 18.39 -8.44 13.54
C ASN A 149 17.61 -9.11 14.67
N SER A 150 16.28 -9.19 14.55
CA SER A 150 15.42 -9.79 15.56
C SER A 150 15.84 -11.22 15.91
N PRO A 151 15.91 -11.60 17.19
CA PRO A 151 16.16 -12.99 17.58
C PRO A 151 15.00 -13.92 17.18
N CYS A 152 13.82 -13.36 16.86
CA CYS A 152 12.66 -14.10 16.40
C CYS A 152 12.69 -14.39 14.89
N LEU A 153 13.58 -13.73 14.14
CA LEU A 153 13.73 -13.89 12.69
C LEU A 153 14.84 -14.91 12.37
N ALA A 154 14.43 -16.10 11.94
CA ALA A 154 15.35 -17.09 11.42
C ALA A 154 15.74 -16.72 9.98
N PRO A 155 17.05 -16.67 9.64
CA PRO A 155 17.50 -16.32 8.30
C PRO A 155 17.14 -17.40 7.28
N ILE A 156 16.89 -16.96 6.03
CA ILE A 156 16.64 -17.86 4.90
C ILE A 156 17.87 -18.69 4.48
N PHE A 157 19.08 -18.20 4.73
CA PHE A 157 20.32 -18.90 4.39
C PHE A 157 20.93 -19.53 5.65
N SER A 158 21.15 -20.85 5.61
CA SER A 158 21.73 -21.61 6.72
C SER A 158 23.23 -21.42 6.92
N ARG A 159 23.91 -20.76 5.97
CA ARG A 159 25.36 -20.52 5.99
C ARG A 159 25.65 -19.02 6.07
N LYS A 160 26.52 -18.53 5.18
CA LYS A 160 26.86 -17.12 5.06
C LYS A 160 25.67 -16.34 4.52
N GLN A 161 25.38 -15.20 5.14
CA GLN A 161 24.40 -14.25 4.63
C GLN A 161 24.78 -13.81 3.23
N GLN A 162 23.82 -13.91 2.31
CA GLN A 162 24.00 -13.49 0.92
C GLN A 162 23.65 -12.00 0.78
N GLN A 163 24.19 -11.37 -0.26
CA GLN A 163 23.84 -9.99 -0.63
C GLN A 163 22.56 -9.90 -1.49
N TRP A 164 21.83 -11.01 -1.63
CA TRP A 164 20.61 -11.10 -2.41
C TRP A 164 19.55 -11.88 -1.64
N LEU A 165 18.28 -11.59 -1.92
CA LEU A 165 17.12 -12.29 -1.37
C LEU A 165 16.28 -12.87 -2.52
N PRO A 166 15.64 -14.04 -2.34
CA PRO A 166 14.67 -14.54 -3.31
C PRO A 166 13.44 -13.64 -3.32
N ALA A 167 13.05 -13.18 -4.50
CA ALA A 167 11.88 -12.34 -4.70
C ALA A 167 11.01 -12.87 -5.85
N ILE A 168 9.73 -12.50 -5.83
CA ILE A 168 8.77 -12.76 -6.89
C ILE A 168 8.17 -11.44 -7.36
N ASP A 169 7.94 -11.34 -8.66
CA ASP A 169 7.21 -10.24 -9.27
C ASP A 169 5.73 -10.60 -9.31
N MET A 170 4.90 -9.71 -8.79
CA MET A 170 3.45 -9.83 -8.78
C MET A 170 2.88 -8.67 -9.56
N HIS A 171 2.11 -8.95 -10.60
CA HIS A 171 1.52 -7.94 -11.46
C HIS A 171 0.05 -7.71 -11.09
N GLY A 172 -0.42 -6.50 -11.29
CA GLY A 172 -1.84 -6.19 -11.12
C GLY A 172 -2.18 -4.75 -11.41
N GLU A 173 -3.29 -4.33 -10.84
CA GLU A 173 -3.90 -3.02 -11.05
C GLU A 173 -4.44 -2.48 -9.72
N GLY A 174 -4.71 -1.19 -9.62
CA GLY A 174 -5.15 -0.61 -8.35
C GLY A 174 -5.85 0.73 -8.41
N ILE A 175 -6.38 1.13 -7.26
CA ILE A 175 -6.98 2.44 -7.01
C ILE A 175 -6.26 3.04 -5.82
N PHE A 176 -5.54 4.14 -6.04
CA PHE A 176 -4.96 4.94 -4.99
C PHE A 176 -5.87 6.12 -4.68
N ILE A 177 -6.18 6.32 -3.39
CA ILE A 177 -7.02 7.40 -2.90
C ILE A 177 -6.24 8.17 -1.86
N ARG A 178 -6.09 9.48 -2.08
CA ARG A 178 -5.52 10.42 -1.11
C ARG A 178 -6.63 11.23 -0.46
N LEU A 179 -6.71 11.16 0.86
CA LEU A 179 -7.61 11.98 1.66
C LEU A 179 -7.02 13.40 1.80
N ASN A 180 -7.88 14.38 2.04
CA ASN A 180 -7.45 15.74 2.29
C ASN A 180 -6.69 15.84 3.62
N GLU A 181 -5.40 16.16 3.54
CA GLU A 181 -4.49 16.20 4.68
C GLU A 181 -4.96 17.13 5.81
N GLU A 182 -5.50 18.30 5.48
CA GLU A 182 -6.01 19.26 6.47
C GLU A 182 -7.20 18.68 7.22
N ARG A 183 -8.14 18.06 6.49
CA ARG A 183 -9.33 17.41 7.07
C ARG A 183 -8.96 16.20 7.93
N VAL A 184 -7.99 15.40 7.49
CA VAL A 184 -7.48 14.27 8.29
C VAL A 184 -6.81 14.77 9.56
N SER A 185 -5.98 15.81 9.47
CA SER A 185 -5.32 16.40 10.64
C SER A 185 -6.32 16.95 11.66
N ASP A 186 -7.38 17.61 11.20
CA ASP A 186 -8.41 18.14 12.09
C ASP A 186 -9.27 17.05 12.72
N TRP A 187 -9.62 16.01 11.95
CA TRP A 187 -10.30 14.82 12.45
C TRP A 187 -9.47 14.10 13.52
N GLU A 188 -8.16 13.98 13.28
CA GLU A 188 -7.20 13.34 14.20
C GLU A 188 -7.13 14.10 15.53
N LYS A 189 -7.06 15.43 15.52
CA LYS A 189 -7.08 16.25 16.74
C LYS A 189 -8.37 16.06 17.54
N GLN A 190 -9.52 15.99 16.86
CA GLN A 190 -10.82 15.83 17.51
C GLN A 190 -10.97 14.46 18.17
N ASN A 191 -10.46 13.41 17.53
CA ASN A 191 -10.60 12.02 18.01
C ASN A 191 -9.38 11.50 18.78
N GLN A 192 -8.32 12.30 18.99
CA GLN A 192 -7.06 11.85 19.59
C GLN A 192 -7.27 11.13 20.94
N HIS A 193 -8.15 11.66 21.78
CA HIS A 193 -8.46 11.11 23.10
C HIS A 193 -9.14 9.73 23.05
N ILE A 194 -9.90 9.45 21.98
CA ILE A 194 -10.58 8.15 21.78
C ILE A 194 -9.54 7.04 21.61
N TYR A 195 -8.51 7.29 20.79
CA TYR A 195 -7.52 6.28 20.41
C TYR A 195 -6.29 6.25 21.32
N GLN A 196 -6.19 7.12 22.35
CA GLN A 196 -5.01 7.19 23.21
C GLN A 196 -4.67 5.83 23.83
N LEU A 197 -5.65 5.15 24.43
CA LEU A 197 -5.44 3.84 25.05
C LEU A 197 -5.06 2.75 24.03
N MET A 198 -5.53 2.87 22.78
CA MET A 198 -5.12 1.97 21.70
C MET A 198 -3.62 2.13 21.39
N MET A 199 -3.13 3.37 21.34
CA MET A 199 -1.71 3.66 21.10
C MET A 199 -0.83 3.20 22.26
N GLU A 200 -1.28 3.38 23.51
CA GLU A 200 -0.61 2.84 24.70
C GLU A 200 -0.48 1.31 24.62
N ARG A 201 -1.57 0.61 24.26
CA ARG A 201 -1.57 -0.85 24.08
C ARG A 201 -0.62 -1.33 22.98
N ILE A 202 -0.46 -0.58 21.88
CA ILE A 202 0.53 -0.91 20.84
C ILE A 202 1.95 -0.93 21.42
N GLN A 203 2.29 0.09 22.22
CA GLN A 203 3.61 0.21 22.85
C GLN A 203 3.83 -0.88 23.91
N GLU A 204 2.85 -1.07 24.80
CA GLU A 204 2.92 -2.08 25.88
C GLU A 204 3.11 -3.50 25.35
N ASN A 205 2.41 -3.82 24.26
CA ASN A 205 2.45 -5.15 23.65
C ASN A 205 3.51 -5.28 22.55
N LYS A 206 4.34 -4.24 22.36
CA LYS A 206 5.45 -4.20 21.39
C LYS A 206 5.01 -4.59 19.98
N ILE A 207 3.84 -4.11 19.57
CA ILE A 207 3.33 -4.35 18.23
C ILE A 207 4.11 -3.46 17.25
N HIS A 208 4.78 -4.07 16.27
CA HIS A 208 5.52 -3.33 15.26
C HIS A 208 4.56 -2.62 14.29
N CYS A 209 4.44 -1.31 14.45
CA CYS A 209 3.74 -0.39 13.54
C CYS A 209 4.20 1.04 13.88
N GLU A 210 5.28 1.49 13.23
CA GLU A 210 5.92 2.77 13.55
C GLU A 210 5.03 3.99 13.24
N ASN A 211 4.09 3.84 12.32
CA ASN A 211 3.12 4.86 11.93
C ASN A 211 1.73 4.62 12.54
N ALA A 212 1.64 3.83 13.62
CA ALA A 212 0.40 3.67 14.39
C ALA A 212 -0.06 5.03 14.92
N SER A 213 -1.27 5.42 14.54
CA SER A 213 -1.88 6.71 14.88
C SER A 213 -3.40 6.64 14.68
N PRO A 214 -4.18 7.61 15.21
CA PRO A 214 -5.59 7.74 14.85
C PRO A 214 -5.79 7.81 13.34
N ARG A 215 -4.90 8.53 12.63
CA ARG A 215 -4.88 8.57 11.16
C ARG A 215 -4.74 7.18 10.54
N TYR A 216 -3.85 6.34 11.06
CA TYR A 216 -3.70 4.98 10.58
C TYR A 216 -5.00 4.19 10.74
N VAL A 217 -5.67 4.31 11.90
CA VAL A 217 -6.96 3.65 12.16
C VAL A 217 -8.02 4.07 11.15
N LEU A 218 -8.12 5.37 10.84
CA LEU A 218 -9.03 5.90 9.82
C LEU A 218 -8.76 5.30 8.44
N LEU A 219 -7.52 5.42 7.95
CA LEU A 219 -7.12 4.95 6.62
C LEU A 219 -7.29 3.43 6.48
N HIS A 220 -6.85 2.68 7.49
CA HIS A 220 -6.95 1.23 7.52
C HIS A 220 -8.40 0.76 7.54
N THR A 221 -9.25 1.38 8.36
CA THR A 221 -10.68 1.03 8.39
C THR A 221 -11.36 1.39 7.08
N PHE A 222 -11.05 2.56 6.49
CA PHE A 222 -11.59 2.96 5.19
C PHE A 222 -11.18 1.97 4.10
N SER A 223 -9.91 1.56 4.08
CA SER A 223 -9.40 0.54 3.18
C SER A 223 -10.13 -0.80 3.30
N HIS A 224 -10.38 -1.26 4.53
CA HIS A 224 -11.12 -2.49 4.79
C HIS A 224 -12.55 -2.47 4.22
N LEU A 225 -13.30 -1.41 4.52
CA LEU A 225 -14.68 -1.26 4.05
C LEU A 225 -14.74 -1.06 2.53
N LEU A 226 -13.74 -0.36 1.97
CA LEU A 226 -13.60 -0.18 0.53
C LEU A 226 -13.30 -1.50 -0.18
N ILE A 227 -12.39 -2.34 0.32
CA ILE A 227 -12.12 -3.69 -0.22
C ILE A 227 -13.39 -4.54 -0.23
N ARG A 228 -14.17 -4.52 0.86
CA ARG A 228 -15.41 -5.30 0.96
C ARG A 228 -16.43 -4.86 -0.10
N SER A 229 -16.55 -3.57 -0.33
CA SER A 229 -17.47 -3.00 -1.31
C SER A 229 -17.00 -3.24 -2.74
N LEU A 230 -15.70 -3.09 -3.01
CA LEU A 230 -15.07 -3.39 -4.30
C LEU A 230 -15.16 -4.87 -4.66
N ALA A 231 -14.96 -5.77 -3.70
CA ALA A 231 -15.09 -7.21 -3.92
C ALA A 231 -16.50 -7.58 -4.41
N LYS A 232 -17.54 -6.97 -3.83
CA LYS A 232 -18.94 -7.16 -4.24
C LYS A 232 -19.20 -6.63 -5.66
N MET A 233 -18.63 -5.48 -6.00
CA MET A 233 -18.87 -4.81 -7.28
C MET A 233 -18.09 -5.44 -8.44
N CYS A 234 -16.83 -5.80 -8.21
CA CYS A 234 -15.94 -6.34 -9.24
C CYS A 234 -16.03 -7.87 -9.38
N GLY A 235 -16.66 -8.56 -8.42
CA GLY A 235 -16.68 -10.02 -8.37
C GLY A 235 -15.36 -10.67 -7.96
N TYR A 236 -14.38 -9.88 -7.52
CA TYR A 236 -13.15 -10.39 -6.93
C TYR A 236 -13.44 -11.06 -5.58
N GLN A 237 -12.71 -12.13 -5.28
CA GLN A 237 -12.65 -12.61 -3.90
C GLN A 237 -11.92 -11.55 -3.06
N SER A 238 -12.42 -11.24 -1.86
CA SER A 238 -11.77 -10.26 -0.99
C SER A 238 -10.30 -10.60 -0.73
N ALA A 239 -9.97 -11.89 -0.60
CA ALA A 239 -8.61 -12.40 -0.44
C ALA A 239 -7.65 -12.10 -1.61
N SER A 240 -8.18 -11.72 -2.78
CA SER A 240 -7.40 -11.35 -3.97
C SER A 240 -7.11 -9.85 -4.06
N LEU A 241 -7.77 -9.03 -3.22
CA LEU A 241 -7.48 -7.61 -3.08
C LEU A 241 -6.56 -7.41 -1.87
N LYS A 242 -5.56 -6.56 -2.03
CA LYS A 242 -4.63 -6.14 -0.99
C LYS A 242 -4.75 -4.65 -0.74
N GLU A 243 -4.27 -4.23 0.41
CA GLU A 243 -4.12 -2.82 0.74
C GLU A 243 -2.68 -2.43 1.04
N ARG A 244 -2.34 -1.18 0.74
CA ARG A 244 -1.22 -0.46 1.34
C ARG A 244 -1.75 0.80 2.01
N ILE A 245 -1.30 1.04 3.23
CA ILE A 245 -1.70 2.19 4.05
C ILE A 245 -0.53 3.17 4.12
N TYR A 246 -0.73 4.37 3.56
CA TYR A 246 0.23 5.47 3.59
C TYR A 246 -0.19 6.46 4.67
N SER A 247 0.29 6.20 5.89
CA SER A 247 0.08 7.06 7.08
C SER A 247 1.42 7.64 7.53
N THR A 248 1.38 8.89 8.00
CA THR A 248 2.55 9.65 8.48
C THR A 248 3.35 8.90 9.55
N TYR A 249 4.67 8.84 9.36
CA TYR A 249 5.62 8.36 10.36
C TYR A 249 6.10 9.53 11.26
N PRO A 250 6.51 9.29 12.52
CA PRO A 250 6.91 10.36 13.45
C PRO A 250 8.02 11.32 12.98
N SER A 251 8.81 10.94 11.97
CA SER A 251 9.84 11.78 11.34
C SER A 251 9.75 11.76 9.83
N GLY A 252 8.60 11.36 9.29
CA GLY A 252 8.36 11.24 7.87
C GLY A 252 7.60 12.43 7.27
N GLU A 253 7.34 12.34 5.98
CA GLU A 253 6.43 13.26 5.30
C GLU A 253 4.97 12.98 5.67
N ASN A 254 4.11 14.00 5.51
CA ASN A 254 2.68 13.84 5.75
C ASN A 254 2.07 12.98 4.65
N MET A 255 1.48 11.85 5.05
CA MET A 255 0.79 10.93 4.16
C MET A 255 -0.60 10.63 4.68
N ALA A 256 -1.59 10.69 3.80
CA ALA A 256 -2.97 10.32 4.08
C ALA A 256 -3.57 9.62 2.86
N GLY A 257 -3.07 8.42 2.56
CA GLY A 257 -3.51 7.68 1.38
C GLY A 257 -3.65 6.19 1.61
N ILE A 258 -4.44 5.57 0.74
CA ILE A 258 -4.57 4.12 0.66
C ILE A 258 -4.45 3.68 -0.80
N LEU A 259 -3.81 2.54 -1.03
CA LEU A 259 -3.83 1.85 -2.33
C LEU A 259 -4.53 0.52 -2.15
N ILE A 260 -5.62 0.32 -2.90
CA ILE A 260 -6.26 -0.99 -3.05
C ILE A 260 -5.82 -1.58 -4.37
N TYR A 261 -5.27 -2.80 -4.36
CA TYR A 261 -4.71 -3.40 -5.56
C TYR A 261 -4.89 -4.90 -5.64
N THR A 262 -4.83 -5.43 -6.85
CA THR A 262 -4.62 -6.85 -7.11
C THR A 262 -3.13 -7.10 -7.30
N ALA A 263 -2.67 -8.30 -6.92
CA ALA A 263 -1.30 -8.73 -7.18
C ALA A 263 -1.30 -10.25 -7.38
N SER A 264 -1.04 -10.70 -8.61
CA SER A 264 -0.94 -12.12 -8.99
C SER A 264 0.40 -12.40 -9.69
N SER A 265 0.91 -13.62 -9.52
CA SER A 265 2.13 -14.08 -10.21
C SER A 265 1.91 -14.37 -11.70
N ASP A 266 0.65 -14.54 -12.10
CA ASP A 266 0.29 -14.82 -13.48
C ASP A 266 0.11 -13.50 -14.26
N VAL A 267 0.72 -13.44 -15.44
CA VAL A 267 0.65 -12.30 -16.38
C VAL A 267 -0.74 -12.23 -17.05
N GLU A 268 -1.51 -13.32 -17.00
CA GLU A 268 -2.90 -13.37 -17.46
C GLU A 268 -3.86 -12.86 -16.38
N GLY A 269 -4.08 -11.55 -16.35
CA GLY A 269 -5.40 -11.03 -15.98
C GLY A 269 -5.49 -10.14 -14.74
N SER A 270 -5.44 -8.84 -14.98
CA SER A 270 -6.54 -8.00 -14.55
C SER A 270 -7.38 -7.63 -15.79
N LEU A 271 -8.68 -7.86 -15.75
CA LEU A 271 -9.58 -7.48 -16.86
C LEU A 271 -9.94 -5.98 -16.83
N GLY A 272 -9.17 -5.15 -16.13
CA GLY A 272 -9.52 -3.75 -15.87
C GLY A 272 -10.65 -3.57 -14.86
N GLY A 273 -11.05 -4.64 -14.15
CA GLY A 273 -12.26 -4.67 -13.34
C GLY A 273 -12.19 -3.75 -12.13
N LEU A 274 -11.05 -3.74 -11.43
CA LEU A 274 -10.81 -2.89 -10.27
C LEU A 274 -10.57 -1.44 -10.72
N VAL A 275 -9.72 -1.22 -11.71
CA VAL A 275 -9.41 0.13 -12.19
C VAL A 275 -10.63 0.83 -12.80
N ALA A 276 -11.54 0.08 -13.44
CA ALA A 276 -12.80 0.64 -13.93
C ALA A 276 -13.68 1.25 -12.81
N GLN A 277 -13.51 0.83 -11.55
CA GLN A 277 -14.21 1.41 -10.41
C GLN A 277 -13.62 2.72 -9.92
N ALA A 278 -12.41 3.10 -10.37
CA ALA A 278 -11.80 4.38 -10.02
C ALA A 278 -12.54 5.59 -10.62
N LYS A 279 -13.39 5.38 -11.62
CA LYS A 279 -14.21 6.43 -12.23
C LYS A 279 -15.04 7.14 -11.17
N SER A 280 -15.01 8.48 -11.19
CA SER A 280 -15.66 9.35 -10.21
C SER A 280 -17.08 8.90 -9.81
N GLU A 281 -17.95 8.61 -10.79
CA GLU A 281 -19.34 8.20 -10.57
C GLU A 281 -19.46 6.81 -9.90
N HIS A 282 -18.60 5.86 -10.28
CA HIS A 282 -18.60 4.52 -9.68
C HIS A 282 -18.07 4.58 -8.26
N LEU A 283 -16.95 5.29 -8.05
CA LEU A 283 -16.33 5.43 -6.75
C LEU A 283 -17.24 6.18 -5.76
N GLU A 284 -17.99 7.18 -6.22
CA GLU A 284 -18.99 7.87 -5.40
C GLU A 284 -20.02 6.87 -4.85
N LYS A 285 -20.58 6.03 -5.73
CA LYS A 285 -21.54 5.00 -5.33
C LYS A 285 -20.94 3.97 -4.38
N ILE A 286 -19.70 3.54 -4.63
CA ILE A 286 -19.00 2.58 -3.77
C ILE A 286 -18.77 3.16 -2.37
N ILE A 287 -18.44 4.45 -2.28
CA ILE A 287 -18.29 5.13 -0.99
C ILE A 287 -19.64 5.31 -0.29
N ASP A 288 -20.71 5.58 -1.02
CA ASP A 288 -22.06 5.59 -0.44
C ASP A 288 -22.42 4.22 0.14
N ASP A 289 -22.26 3.16 -0.65
CA ASP A 289 -22.58 1.79 -0.25
C ASP A 289 -21.72 1.34 0.96
N LEU A 290 -20.42 1.69 1.01
CA LEU A 290 -19.56 1.30 2.12
C LEU A 290 -19.89 2.06 3.41
N LEU A 291 -20.34 3.32 3.32
CA LEU A 291 -20.76 4.10 4.49
C LEU A 291 -22.08 3.60 5.04
N ASP A 292 -23.04 3.27 4.17
CA ASP A 292 -24.29 2.62 4.56
C ASP A 292 -24.02 1.28 5.26
N GLU A 293 -23.10 0.47 4.73
CA GLU A 293 -22.67 -0.78 5.39
C GLU A 293 -21.94 -0.53 6.72
N ALA A 294 -21.20 0.57 6.83
CA ALA A 294 -20.51 0.94 8.05
C ALA A 294 -21.47 1.30 9.18
N GLU A 295 -22.75 1.63 8.91
CA GLU A 295 -23.77 1.89 9.93
C GLU A 295 -24.27 0.63 10.64
N TRP A 296 -24.25 -0.53 9.96
CA TRP A 296 -24.88 -1.75 10.48
C TRP A 296 -23.89 -2.87 10.81
N CYS A 297 -24.00 -3.43 12.01
CA CYS A 297 -23.35 -4.69 12.36
C CYS A 297 -24.34 -5.62 13.06
N SER A 298 -24.39 -6.89 12.65
CA SER A 298 -25.23 -7.90 13.35
C SER A 298 -24.76 -8.19 14.78
N GLY A 299 -23.58 -7.72 15.16
CA GLY A 299 -23.05 -7.76 16.52
C GLY A 299 -23.40 -6.53 17.37
N ASP A 300 -24.16 -5.56 16.84
CA ASP A 300 -24.62 -4.42 17.61
C ASP A 300 -25.68 -4.83 18.64
N PRO A 301 -25.72 -4.20 19.84
CA PRO A 301 -24.95 -3.01 20.25
C PRO A 301 -23.54 -3.30 20.80
N LEU A 302 -23.18 -4.56 21.02
CA LEU A 302 -21.88 -4.92 21.61
C LEU A 302 -20.70 -4.47 20.75
N CYS A 303 -20.83 -4.57 19.42
CA CYS A 303 -19.80 -4.08 18.50
C CYS A 303 -19.71 -2.55 18.54
N MET A 304 -20.81 -1.81 18.35
CA MET A 304 -20.83 -0.34 18.39
C MET A 304 -20.24 0.25 19.68
N THR A 305 -20.53 -0.37 20.82
CA THR A 305 -20.05 0.09 22.14
C THR A 305 -18.61 -0.33 22.49
N SER A 306 -17.94 -1.11 21.62
CA SER A 306 -16.56 -1.55 21.82
C SER A 306 -15.58 -0.40 21.56
N THR A 307 -15.08 0.21 22.63
CA THR A 307 -14.10 1.32 22.60
C THR A 307 -13.29 1.36 23.89
N GLY A 308 -12.10 1.96 23.84
CA GLY A 308 -11.22 2.14 25.00
C GLY A 308 -10.94 0.83 25.75
N ILE A 309 -11.28 0.80 27.05
CA ILE A 309 -11.04 -0.36 27.91
C ILE A 309 -11.79 -1.60 27.42
N ASN A 310 -12.95 -1.41 26.79
CA ASN A 310 -13.82 -2.46 26.24
C ASN A 310 -13.47 -2.83 24.79
N GLY A 311 -12.35 -2.32 24.25
CA GLY A 311 -11.87 -2.70 22.92
C GLY A 311 -11.76 -4.22 22.76
N GLN A 312 -12.08 -4.70 21.55
CA GLN A 312 -12.11 -6.10 21.19
C GLN A 312 -10.88 -6.53 20.37
N GLY A 313 -10.81 -7.81 20.01
CA GLY A 313 -9.68 -8.36 19.28
C GLY A 313 -8.42 -8.53 20.13
N LEU A 314 -7.29 -8.75 19.46
CA LEU A 314 -6.01 -8.98 20.12
C LEU A 314 -5.59 -7.72 20.90
N TYR A 315 -5.31 -7.88 22.19
CA TYR A 315 -4.95 -6.81 23.13
C TYR A 315 -5.97 -5.65 23.22
N GLY A 316 -7.19 -5.83 22.72
CA GLY A 316 -8.18 -4.75 22.65
C GLY A 316 -7.81 -3.64 21.66
N LEU A 317 -7.14 -3.98 20.56
CA LEU A 317 -6.68 -3.05 19.51
C LEU A 317 -7.70 -2.79 18.41
N ASN A 318 -8.90 -3.36 18.51
CA ASN A 318 -10.03 -3.07 17.63
C ASN A 318 -11.15 -2.42 18.43
N TYR A 319 -11.70 -1.32 17.93
CA TYR A 319 -12.86 -0.67 18.53
C TYR A 319 -14.13 -1.19 17.86
N THR A 320 -14.85 -0.38 17.07
CA THR A 320 -16.06 -0.85 16.37
C THR A 320 -15.69 -1.70 15.16
N ALA A 321 -15.06 -2.84 15.40
CA ALA A 321 -14.48 -3.68 14.37
C ALA A 321 -14.49 -5.15 14.77
N CYS A 322 -15.35 -5.93 14.11
CA CYS A 322 -15.50 -7.37 14.31
C CYS A 322 -15.61 -8.11 12.98
N HIS A 323 -15.59 -9.45 13.02
CA HIS A 323 -15.60 -10.30 11.82
C HIS A 323 -16.80 -10.04 10.89
N GLN A 324 -17.92 -9.59 11.45
CA GLN A 324 -19.14 -9.33 10.68
C GLN A 324 -19.06 -8.03 9.86
N CYS A 325 -18.40 -6.99 10.36
CA CYS A 325 -18.42 -5.66 9.74
C CYS A 325 -17.12 -5.25 9.03
N THR A 326 -15.95 -5.41 9.65
CA THR A 326 -14.72 -4.76 9.16
C THR A 326 -13.58 -5.72 8.85
N LEU A 327 -13.51 -6.91 9.46
CA LEU A 327 -12.33 -7.77 9.25
C LEU A 327 -12.28 -8.32 7.81
N LEU A 328 -11.05 -8.50 7.33
CA LEU A 328 -10.68 -9.05 6.04
C LEU A 328 -9.83 -10.32 6.20
N PRO A 329 -9.70 -11.14 5.14
CA PRO A 329 -8.68 -12.18 5.08
C PRO A 329 -7.29 -11.62 5.38
N GLU A 330 -6.45 -12.38 6.08
CA GLU A 330 -5.10 -11.94 6.45
C GLU A 330 -4.21 -11.62 5.23
N THR A 331 -4.45 -12.27 4.09
CA THR A 331 -3.73 -12.02 2.83
C THR A 331 -4.01 -10.63 2.23
N SER A 332 -5.10 -9.98 2.65
CA SER A 332 -5.54 -8.68 2.16
C SER A 332 -5.11 -7.51 3.05
N CYS A 333 -5.03 -7.76 4.35
CA CYS A 333 -4.85 -6.73 5.37
C CYS A 333 -3.37 -6.41 5.62
N ALA A 334 -3.04 -5.12 5.70
CA ALA A 334 -1.67 -4.66 5.97
C ALA A 334 -1.24 -4.88 7.43
N MET A 335 -2.19 -4.95 8.37
CA MET A 335 -1.90 -4.95 9.81
C MET A 335 -2.63 -6.05 10.60
N ARG A 336 -2.78 -7.25 10.03
CA ARG A 336 -3.35 -8.44 10.69
C ARG A 336 -4.70 -8.18 11.40
N ASN A 337 -5.54 -7.35 10.78
CA ASN A 337 -6.83 -6.90 11.33
C ASN A 337 -6.73 -6.23 12.71
N LEU A 338 -5.66 -5.50 13.00
CA LEU A 338 -5.50 -4.64 14.18
C LEU A 338 -5.70 -3.16 13.80
N LEU A 339 -6.00 -2.28 14.76
CA LEU A 339 -6.15 -0.84 14.51
C LEU A 339 -7.32 -0.54 13.57
N LEU A 340 -8.52 -0.98 13.96
CA LEU A 340 -9.75 -0.81 13.19
C LEU A 340 -10.89 -0.22 14.04
N ASP A 341 -11.66 0.70 13.46
CA ASP A 341 -12.86 1.28 14.06
C ASP A 341 -13.81 1.86 13.01
N ARG A 342 -14.93 1.20 12.67
CA ARG A 342 -15.89 1.76 11.68
C ARG A 342 -16.49 3.10 12.13
N ALA A 343 -16.53 3.38 13.43
CA ALA A 343 -16.94 4.68 13.95
C ALA A 343 -15.98 5.80 13.52
N ALA A 344 -14.74 5.51 13.10
CA ALA A 344 -13.85 6.50 12.50
C ALA A 344 -14.45 7.12 11.23
N LEU A 345 -15.27 6.38 10.48
CA LEU A 345 -15.91 6.86 9.25
C LEU A 345 -17.24 7.54 9.54
N ILE A 346 -18.11 6.89 10.32
CA ILE A 346 -19.52 7.27 10.50
C ILE A 346 -19.83 7.96 11.84
N GLY A 347 -18.85 8.04 12.73
CA GLY A 347 -19.00 8.58 14.08
C GLY A 347 -19.69 7.63 15.05
N ARG A 348 -19.67 8.01 16.34
CA ARG A 348 -20.36 7.31 17.43
C ARG A 348 -20.71 8.31 18.52
N THR A 349 -21.98 8.33 18.92
CA THR A 349 -22.50 9.31 19.87
C THR A 349 -22.05 9.08 21.32
N GLU A 350 -21.85 7.83 21.70
CA GLU A 350 -21.67 7.38 23.07
C GLU A 350 -20.35 7.86 23.69
N ASP A 351 -19.28 7.90 22.90
CA ASP A 351 -17.98 8.42 23.31
C ASP A 351 -17.61 9.72 22.59
N GLY A 352 -18.50 10.27 21.77
CA GLY A 352 -18.28 11.51 21.04
C GLY A 352 -17.32 11.38 19.85
N THR A 353 -17.10 10.15 19.34
CA THR A 353 -16.30 9.92 18.13
C THR A 353 -16.91 10.70 16.96
N VAL A 354 -16.14 11.59 16.36
CA VAL A 354 -16.53 12.34 15.16
C VAL A 354 -16.17 11.50 13.94
N GLY A 355 -17.15 11.19 13.08
CA GLY A 355 -16.91 10.46 11.85
C GLY A 355 -16.28 11.33 10.77
N PHE A 356 -15.30 10.80 10.04
CA PHE A 356 -14.62 11.53 8.97
C PHE A 356 -15.55 11.88 7.79
N PHE A 357 -16.55 11.04 7.50
CA PHE A 357 -17.46 11.21 6.38
C PHE A 357 -18.80 11.88 6.76
N ILE A 358 -18.96 12.33 8.01
CA ILE A 358 -20.11 13.14 8.41
C ILE A 358 -19.87 14.56 7.91
N LEU A 359 -20.60 14.95 6.85
CA LEU A 359 -20.51 16.27 6.21
C LEU A 359 -21.29 17.36 6.95
#